data_AF-A0A5B8G0R3-F1
#
_entry.id   AF-A0A5B8G0R3-F1
#
_cell.length_a   1.000
_cell.length_b   1.000
_cell.length_c   1.000
_cell.angle_alpha   90.00
_cell.angle_beta   90.00
_cell.angle_gamma   90.00
#
_symmetry.space_group_name_H-M   'P 1'
#
loop_
_entity.id
_entity.type
_entity.pdbx_description
1 polymer ?
#
loop_
_entity_poly.entity_id
_entity_poly.type
_entity_poly.pdbx_seq_one_letter_code
_entity_poly.pdbx_strand_id
1 'polypeptide(L)'
;MLDRETAREAAGDTGGAAGRFDLHGFCRTLYPIARSITGPGVRETLGHVARHVPLEIHEVASGTPVLDWHVPEEWSIRAATIRSLSGEVLVDFAAHSLHVMGYSVPVSGVFSRAALAAHVHTLPERPGIIPYRTGYYARDWGFCMAHETWERMRDAEYRVEIDSTLAPGSLTWGEAFFPGEEAGEVLVSAHVCHPSLANDNLSGIAVATALGIAARAAQERGERRRLGLRLLFVPATIGTIAWLAQNEARLGAIRAGLVLTCLGDAGPFHYKRSRQGTALVDRAVAHVLGGGEAAHALLPFTPDGYDERQYCSPGFDLPVGCLMRGVHGRFPEYHTSEDNCDFITQGALEQSLATTQAVIDVIDGDVTFLRTDGRGEPQLGRRGLYRAISGQTTSAAASQMDLMWFLNLADGAHSLLEMAERAGVPFARLQAAARLAQAAGLVGRVAVSDAIIADTPLGAKDFPHA
;
A
#
# COMPACT_ATOMS: atom_id res chain seq x y z
N MET A 1 -21.09 27.25 -55.58
CA MET A 1 -19.65 27.45 -55.31
C MET A 1 -19.59 28.17 -53.98
N LEU A 2 -18.91 27.59 -52.99
CA LEU A 2 -18.91 27.95 -51.57
C LEU A 2 -20.26 27.70 -50.87
N ASP A 3 -20.37 26.55 -50.18
CA ASP A 3 -20.46 26.49 -48.72
C ASP A 3 -21.03 25.12 -48.31
N ARG A 4 -20.17 24.21 -47.79
CA ARG A 4 -20.57 22.94 -47.14
C ARG A 4 -19.43 22.15 -46.50
N GLU A 5 -18.20 22.66 -46.47
CA GLU A 5 -17.03 21.89 -46.01
C GLU A 5 -16.53 22.25 -44.59
N THR A 6 -17.09 23.26 -43.94
CA THR A 6 -16.66 23.69 -42.58
C THR A 6 -17.55 23.18 -41.44
N ALA A 7 -18.52 22.30 -41.71
CA ALA A 7 -19.41 21.76 -40.67
C ALA A 7 -19.17 20.27 -40.36
N ARG A 8 -18.00 19.71 -40.73
CA ARG A 8 -17.69 18.28 -40.57
C ARG A 8 -16.45 17.94 -39.75
N GLU A 9 -15.94 18.90 -38.97
CA GLU A 9 -14.84 18.69 -38.00
C GLU A 9 -15.28 18.87 -36.53
N ALA A 10 -16.59 18.77 -36.24
CA ALA A 10 -17.12 18.84 -34.87
C ALA A 10 -17.74 17.52 -34.36
N ALA A 11 -17.35 16.38 -34.95
CA ALA A 11 -17.80 15.06 -34.51
C ALA A 11 -16.61 14.09 -34.45
N GLY A 12 -15.62 14.45 -33.64
CA GLY A 12 -14.59 13.52 -33.18
C GLY A 12 -15.15 12.63 -32.08
N ASP A 13 -15.46 11.40 -32.48
CA ASP A 13 -15.28 10.17 -31.69
C ASP A 13 -15.35 10.31 -30.15
N THR A 14 -16.55 10.18 -29.59
CA THR A 14 -16.77 9.97 -28.14
C THR A 14 -16.90 8.49 -27.78
N GLY A 15 -16.36 7.59 -28.61
CA GLY A 15 -16.43 6.15 -28.39
C GLY A 15 -15.19 5.59 -27.69
N GLY A 16 -14.98 5.88 -26.40
CA GLY A 16 -13.99 5.13 -25.61
C GLY A 16 -13.23 5.87 -24.50
N ALA A 17 -13.91 6.53 -23.56
CA ALA A 17 -13.26 7.02 -22.34
C ALA A 17 -14.23 7.05 -21.15
N ALA A 18 -14.58 5.88 -20.61
CA ALA A 18 -14.85 5.81 -19.18
C ALA A 18 -13.49 6.04 -18.49
N GLY A 19 -13.28 7.24 -17.93
CA GLY A 19 -11.96 7.75 -17.56
C GLY A 19 -11.20 6.86 -16.57
N ARG A 20 -9.92 6.60 -16.87
CA ARG A 20 -8.97 5.96 -15.96
C ARG A 20 -8.90 6.74 -14.65
N PHE A 21 -8.82 6.05 -13.51
CA PHE A 21 -8.73 6.69 -12.19
C PHE A 21 -7.45 7.55 -12.08
N ASP A 22 -7.64 8.85 -11.82
CA ASP A 22 -6.56 9.82 -11.65
C ASP A 22 -5.95 9.68 -10.24
N LEU A 23 -4.88 8.88 -10.15
CA LEU A 23 -4.17 8.59 -8.90
C LEU A 23 -3.56 9.86 -8.30
N HIS A 24 -2.92 10.69 -9.13
CA HIS A 24 -2.29 11.94 -8.70
C HIS A 24 -3.33 12.96 -8.23
N GLY A 25 -4.41 13.13 -8.99
CA GLY A 25 -5.55 13.97 -8.59
C GLY A 25 -6.20 13.51 -7.28
N PHE A 26 -6.26 12.19 -7.05
CA PHE A 26 -6.72 11.64 -5.77
C PHE A 26 -5.78 11.99 -4.63
N CYS A 27 -4.45 11.85 -4.81
CA CYS A 27 -3.47 12.32 -3.81
C CYS A 27 -3.64 13.83 -3.53
N ARG A 28 -3.82 14.67 -4.55
CA ARG A 28 -4.06 16.12 -4.38
C ARG A 28 -5.32 16.43 -3.59
N THR A 29 -6.38 15.63 -3.77
CA THR A 29 -7.62 15.75 -3.01
C THR A 29 -7.40 15.45 -1.52
N LEU A 30 -6.59 14.44 -1.22
CA LEU A 30 -6.31 14.03 0.15
C LEU A 30 -5.21 14.86 0.85
N TYR A 31 -4.34 15.52 0.08
CA TYR A 31 -3.19 16.27 0.59
C TYR A 31 -3.49 17.29 1.70
N PRO A 32 -4.52 18.15 1.60
CA PRO A 32 -4.79 19.15 2.64
C PRO A 32 -5.38 18.57 3.94
N ILE A 33 -5.86 17.32 3.93
CA ILE A 33 -6.51 16.72 5.11
C ILE A 33 -5.45 16.44 6.19
N ALA A 34 -5.64 17.02 7.37
CA ALA A 34 -4.77 16.85 8.53
C ALA A 34 -5.04 15.51 9.23
N ARG A 35 -4.51 14.43 8.66
CA ARG A 35 -4.50 13.10 9.28
C ARG A 35 -3.55 13.03 10.48
N SER A 36 -3.81 12.04 11.33
CA SER A 36 -2.97 11.61 12.44
C SER A 36 -3.25 10.11 12.68
N ILE A 37 -2.74 9.50 13.75
CA ILE A 37 -3.09 8.11 14.07
C ILE A 37 -4.56 7.91 14.48
N THR A 38 -5.28 8.99 14.78
CA THR A 38 -6.73 9.01 15.05
C THR A 38 -7.35 10.30 14.50
N GLY A 39 -8.66 10.47 14.66
CA GLY A 39 -9.31 11.77 14.49
C GLY A 39 -10.04 11.96 13.17
N PRO A 40 -10.69 13.12 12.99
CA PRO A 40 -11.56 13.41 11.86
C PRO A 40 -10.84 13.34 10.51
N GLY A 41 -9.55 13.69 10.43
CA GLY A 41 -8.79 13.62 9.17
C GLY A 41 -8.65 12.19 8.63
N VAL A 42 -8.57 11.18 9.52
CA VAL A 42 -8.60 9.77 9.10
C VAL A 42 -9.99 9.43 8.54
N ARG A 43 -11.06 9.77 9.27
CA ARG A 43 -12.44 9.51 8.83
C ARG A 43 -12.76 10.18 7.49
N GLU A 44 -12.34 11.42 7.29
CA GLU A 44 -12.50 12.14 6.04
C GLU A 44 -11.77 11.42 4.90
N THR A 45 -10.51 11.04 5.12
CA THR A 45 -9.71 10.29 4.13
C THR A 45 -10.38 8.97 3.75
N LEU A 46 -10.85 8.19 4.73
CA LEU A 46 -11.57 6.93 4.48
C LEU A 46 -12.90 7.18 3.76
N GLY A 47 -13.59 8.29 4.05
CA GLY A 47 -14.79 8.71 3.33
C GLY A 47 -14.53 9.00 1.85
N HIS A 48 -13.36 9.53 1.50
CA HIS A 48 -12.94 9.68 0.10
C HIS A 48 -12.65 8.32 -0.57
N VAL A 49 -11.98 7.40 0.13
CA VAL A 49 -11.74 6.03 -0.37
C VAL A 49 -13.07 5.27 -0.57
N ALA A 50 -14.01 5.40 0.36
CA ALA A 50 -15.31 4.73 0.36
C ALA A 50 -16.21 5.12 -0.83
N ARG A 51 -15.95 6.26 -1.49
CA ARG A 51 -16.64 6.63 -2.75
C ARG A 51 -16.26 5.72 -3.92
N HIS A 52 -15.12 5.05 -3.82
CA HIS A 52 -14.55 4.21 -4.88
C HIS A 52 -14.60 2.72 -4.54
N VAL A 53 -14.37 2.39 -3.27
CA VAL A 53 -14.21 1.02 -2.76
C VAL A 53 -15.28 0.75 -1.68
N PRO A 54 -15.93 -0.43 -1.63
CA PRO A 54 -16.90 -0.78 -0.59
C PRO A 54 -16.21 -1.00 0.75
N LEU A 55 -15.94 0.09 1.47
CA LEU A 55 -15.14 0.13 2.67
C LEU A 55 -16.01 -0.01 3.94
N GLU A 56 -15.71 -1.00 4.77
CA GLU A 56 -16.20 -1.11 6.14
C GLU A 56 -15.32 -0.23 7.05
N ILE A 57 -15.94 0.65 7.83
CA ILE A 57 -15.22 1.52 8.77
C ILE A 57 -15.33 0.92 10.16
N HIS A 58 -14.18 0.69 10.78
CA HIS A 58 -14.06 0.19 12.13
C HIS A 58 -13.61 1.29 13.06
N GLU A 59 -14.20 1.34 14.24
CA GLU A 59 -13.83 2.24 15.32
C GLU A 59 -13.62 1.48 16.61
N VAL A 60 -12.45 1.67 17.22
CA VAL A 60 -12.08 1.03 18.48
C VAL A 60 -11.90 2.10 19.53
N ALA A 61 -12.57 1.96 20.67
CA ALA A 61 -12.58 2.97 21.72
C ALA A 61 -11.18 3.19 22.32
N SER A 62 -10.88 4.44 22.68
CA SER A 62 -9.70 4.76 23.49
C SER A 62 -9.65 3.93 24.77
N GLY A 63 -8.45 3.48 25.14
CA GLY A 63 -8.22 2.62 26.30
C GLY A 63 -8.51 1.13 26.07
N THR A 64 -9.03 0.72 24.91
CA THR A 64 -9.15 -0.71 24.59
C THR A 64 -7.76 -1.36 24.54
N PRO A 65 -7.51 -2.43 25.29
CA PRO A 65 -6.25 -3.18 25.20
C PRO A 65 -6.21 -3.95 23.86
N VAL A 66 -5.08 -3.84 23.17
CA VAL A 66 -4.78 -4.49 21.90
C VAL A 66 -3.37 -5.06 21.96
N LEU A 67 -3.28 -6.34 22.32
CA LEU A 67 -2.02 -6.98 22.73
C LEU A 67 -1.37 -6.19 23.89
N ASP A 68 -0.11 -5.82 23.77
CA ASP A 68 0.64 -5.03 24.77
C ASP A 68 0.34 -3.51 24.71
N TRP A 69 -0.47 -3.08 23.73
CA TRP A 69 -0.79 -1.67 23.53
C TRP A 69 -2.18 -1.34 24.04
N HIS A 70 -2.43 -0.05 24.26
CA HIS A 70 -3.77 0.48 24.45
C HIS A 70 -4.08 1.45 23.32
N VAL A 71 -5.31 1.41 22.82
CA VAL A 71 -5.79 2.37 21.83
C VAL A 71 -5.71 3.79 22.44
N PRO A 72 -5.06 4.76 21.77
CA PRO A 72 -4.82 6.08 22.35
C PRO A 72 -6.10 6.92 22.46
N GLU A 73 -6.02 8.01 23.22
CA GLU A 73 -6.98 9.11 23.11
C GLU A 73 -7.05 9.61 21.66
N GLU A 74 -8.23 10.04 21.24
CA GLU A 74 -8.46 10.63 19.93
C GLU A 74 -7.97 12.08 19.92
N TRP A 75 -7.24 12.43 18.86
CA TRP A 75 -6.75 13.78 18.63
C TRP A 75 -7.49 14.45 17.47
N SER A 76 -7.91 15.70 17.68
CA SER A 76 -8.45 16.56 16.63
C SER A 76 -7.87 17.97 16.73
N ILE A 77 -7.81 18.67 15.61
CA ILE A 77 -7.30 20.05 15.54
C ILE A 77 -8.20 20.88 14.62
N ARG A 78 -8.56 22.09 15.06
CA ARG A 78 -9.40 23.03 14.31
C ARG A 78 -8.57 24.18 13.73
N ALA A 79 -7.64 24.71 14.52
CA ALA A 79 -6.73 25.77 14.11
C ALA A 79 -5.48 25.77 14.98
N ALA A 80 -4.39 26.35 14.47
CA ALA A 80 -3.25 26.73 15.30
C ALA A 80 -2.48 27.88 14.65
N THR A 81 -2.06 28.85 15.45
CA THR A 81 -1.29 30.00 14.97
C THR A 81 -0.21 30.43 15.95
N ILE A 82 0.86 31.01 15.41
CA ILE A 82 1.76 31.90 16.15
C ILE A 82 1.59 33.30 15.58
N ARG A 83 1.31 34.26 16.45
CA ARG A 83 1.09 35.67 16.10
C ARG A 83 2.01 36.58 16.88
N SER A 84 2.42 37.69 16.26
CA SER A 84 3.02 38.80 17.00
C SER A 84 1.99 39.44 17.94
N LEU A 85 2.45 40.24 18.91
CA LEU A 85 1.52 40.97 19.79
C LEU A 85 0.71 42.05 19.06
N SER A 86 1.18 42.54 17.90
CA SER A 86 0.43 43.44 17.02
C SER A 86 -0.65 42.73 16.19
N GLY A 87 -0.67 41.39 16.19
CA GLY A 87 -1.71 40.57 15.55
C GLY A 87 -1.32 39.96 14.20
N GLU A 88 -0.10 40.20 13.71
CA GLU A 88 0.43 39.58 12.49
C GLU A 88 0.53 38.06 12.67
N VAL A 89 0.05 37.29 11.68
CA VAL A 89 0.17 35.84 11.67
C VAL A 89 1.52 35.46 11.07
N LEU A 90 2.35 34.79 11.87
CA LEU A 90 3.71 34.39 11.48
C LEU A 90 3.76 32.92 11.06
N VAL A 91 2.94 32.09 11.71
CA VAL A 91 2.78 30.66 11.42
C VAL A 91 1.30 30.32 11.51
N ASP A 92 0.78 29.62 10.50
CA ASP A 92 -0.63 29.27 10.41
C ASP A 92 -0.81 27.82 9.96
N PHE A 93 -1.45 27.00 10.79
CA PHE A 93 -1.80 25.62 10.45
C PHE A 93 -2.67 25.52 9.20
N ALA A 94 -3.51 26.52 8.92
CA ALA A 94 -4.33 26.55 7.72
C ALA A 94 -3.48 26.64 6.43
N ALA A 95 -2.26 27.17 6.52
CA ALA A 95 -1.34 27.22 5.39
C ALA A 95 -0.66 25.87 5.13
N HIS A 96 -0.30 25.13 6.20
CA HIS A 96 0.29 23.80 6.07
C HIS A 96 0.10 22.98 7.36
N SER A 97 -0.47 21.78 7.24
CA SER A 97 -0.76 20.92 8.41
C SER A 97 0.48 20.52 9.21
N LEU A 98 1.64 20.40 8.55
CA LEU A 98 2.93 20.14 9.20
C LEU A 98 3.37 21.23 10.18
N HIS A 99 2.76 22.42 10.18
CA HIS A 99 3.11 23.45 11.15
C HIS A 99 2.87 23.03 12.60
N VAL A 100 2.06 22.02 12.86
CA VAL A 100 1.80 21.53 14.21
C VAL A 100 2.37 20.12 14.36
N MET A 101 3.09 19.89 15.46
CA MET A 101 3.50 18.55 15.85
C MET A 101 2.25 17.70 16.09
N GLY A 102 2.12 16.57 15.38
CA GLY A 102 0.95 15.69 15.50
C GLY A 102 0.72 15.26 16.95
N TYR A 103 -0.53 15.25 17.41
CA TYR A 103 -0.93 15.02 18.81
C TYR A 103 -0.65 16.15 19.81
N SER A 104 -0.27 17.35 19.35
CA SER A 104 -0.09 18.51 20.26
C SER A 104 -1.34 18.79 21.11
N VAL A 105 -1.16 18.94 22.42
CA VAL A 105 -2.21 19.34 23.37
C VAL A 105 -2.69 20.78 23.11
N PRO A 106 -3.92 21.16 23.54
CA PRO A 106 -4.40 22.52 23.37
C PRO A 106 -3.56 23.54 24.14
N VAL A 107 -3.26 24.66 23.50
CA VAL A 107 -2.45 25.75 24.06
C VAL A 107 -3.09 27.09 23.73
N SER A 108 -3.14 27.99 24.69
CA SER A 108 -3.54 29.38 24.46
C SER A 108 -2.80 30.28 25.44
N GLY A 109 -1.98 31.19 24.93
CA GLY A 109 -1.21 32.08 25.79
C GLY A 109 -0.24 32.98 25.05
N VAL A 110 0.45 33.82 25.84
CA VAL A 110 1.58 34.62 25.39
C VAL A 110 2.85 33.99 25.93
N PHE A 111 3.81 33.75 25.06
CA PHE A 111 5.07 33.08 25.38
C PHE A 111 6.23 33.98 24.99
N SER A 112 7.25 34.07 25.85
CA SER A 112 8.51 34.67 25.45
C SER A 112 9.14 33.86 24.33
N ARG A 113 9.94 34.51 23.47
CA ARG A 113 10.70 33.82 22.42
C ARG A 113 11.54 32.67 22.97
N ALA A 114 12.12 32.86 24.16
CA ALA A 114 12.93 31.83 24.82
C ALA A 114 12.09 30.61 25.24
N ALA A 115 10.88 30.83 25.78
CA ALA A 115 9.97 29.73 26.10
C ALA A 115 9.45 29.03 24.84
N LEU A 116 9.09 29.80 23.81
CA LEU A 116 8.63 29.28 22.53
C LEU A 116 9.71 28.44 21.82
N ALA A 117 10.98 28.82 21.94
CA ALA A 117 12.10 28.11 21.33
C ALA A 117 12.16 26.61 21.72
N ALA A 118 11.71 26.25 22.93
CA ALA A 118 11.66 24.86 23.38
C ALA A 118 10.62 24.01 22.66
N HIS A 119 9.62 24.65 22.04
CA HIS A 119 8.50 24.03 21.33
C HIS A 119 8.55 24.28 19.82
N VAL A 120 9.65 24.84 19.31
CA VAL A 120 9.85 25.11 17.88
C VAL A 120 10.81 24.09 17.29
N HIS A 121 10.38 23.45 16.21
CA HIS A 121 11.18 22.50 15.43
C HIS A 121 11.47 23.07 14.04
N THR A 122 12.74 23.11 13.66
CA THR A 122 13.20 23.58 12.34
C THR A 122 14.32 22.68 11.82
N LEU A 123 14.74 22.88 10.57
CA LEU A 123 15.90 22.21 9.96
C LEU A 123 16.91 23.28 9.51
N PRO A 124 17.93 23.61 10.31
CA PRO A 124 18.92 24.64 9.96
C PRO A 124 19.64 24.35 8.63
N GLU A 125 19.95 23.08 8.36
CA GLU A 125 20.63 22.63 7.13
C GLU A 125 19.75 22.78 5.88
N ARG A 126 18.43 22.93 6.04
CA ARG A 126 17.47 23.06 4.96
C ARG A 126 16.45 24.15 5.31
N PRO A 127 16.86 25.43 5.28
CA PRO A 127 16.19 26.48 6.02
C PRO A 127 14.78 26.82 5.52
N GLY A 128 14.47 26.56 4.25
CA GLY A 128 13.15 26.85 3.65
C GLY A 128 12.06 25.80 3.91
N ILE A 129 12.35 24.72 4.66
CA ILE A 129 11.51 23.52 4.70
C ILE A 129 10.91 23.31 6.09
N ILE A 130 9.65 22.85 6.14
CA ILE A 130 8.95 22.53 7.39
C ILE A 130 9.19 21.05 7.72
N PRO A 131 9.77 20.70 8.88
CA PRO A 131 9.87 19.31 9.30
C PRO A 131 8.51 18.75 9.76
N TYR A 132 8.29 17.46 9.56
CA TYR A 132 7.21 16.72 10.21
C TYR A 132 7.68 16.17 11.57
N ARG A 133 6.86 16.37 12.61
CA ARG A 133 7.09 15.85 13.97
C ARG A 133 5.79 15.33 14.56
N THR A 134 5.91 14.36 15.47
CA THR A 134 4.78 13.75 16.17
C THR A 134 5.11 13.54 17.64
N GLY A 135 4.09 13.61 18.49
CA GLY A 135 4.15 13.38 19.93
C GLY A 135 3.07 12.40 20.39
N TYR A 136 2.83 11.31 19.65
CA TYR A 136 1.66 10.44 19.84
C TYR A 136 1.44 9.91 21.27
N TYR A 137 2.52 9.68 22.01
CA TYR A 137 2.47 9.12 23.36
C TYR A 137 3.09 10.05 24.41
N ALA A 138 3.40 11.29 24.03
CA ALA A 138 3.89 12.34 24.92
C ALA A 138 2.81 13.42 25.03
N ARG A 139 2.44 13.81 26.26
CA ARG A 139 1.55 14.97 26.49
C ARG A 139 2.38 16.25 26.33
N ASP A 140 2.60 16.65 25.09
CA ASP A 140 3.41 17.82 24.72
C ASP A 140 2.75 18.59 23.58
N TRP A 141 3.37 19.70 23.17
CA TRP A 141 2.95 20.50 22.02
C TRP A 141 4.15 21.10 21.30
N GLY A 142 4.00 21.39 20.01
CA GLY A 142 5.06 22.02 19.25
C GLY A 142 4.62 22.57 17.90
N PHE A 143 5.37 23.54 17.40
CA PHE A 143 5.26 24.07 16.04
C PHE A 143 6.47 23.68 15.21
N CYS A 144 6.23 23.26 13.98
CA CYS A 144 7.27 23.10 12.99
C CYS A 144 7.21 24.27 12.00
N MET A 145 8.37 24.75 11.54
CA MET A 145 8.43 25.81 10.54
C MET A 145 9.75 25.78 9.77
N ALA A 146 9.79 26.50 8.65
CA ALA A 146 11.04 26.84 7.99
C ALA A 146 11.98 27.55 8.98
N HIS A 147 13.26 27.16 8.99
CA HIS A 147 14.27 27.77 9.86
C HIS A 147 14.36 29.28 9.64
N GLU A 148 14.30 29.73 8.40
CA GLU A 148 14.33 31.16 8.06
C GLU A 148 13.15 31.95 8.67
N THR A 149 11.98 31.32 8.82
CA THR A 149 10.83 31.95 9.51
C THR A 149 11.17 32.13 10.99
N TRP A 150 11.72 31.11 11.64
CA TRP A 150 12.14 31.21 13.03
C TRP A 150 13.24 32.27 13.28
N GLU A 151 14.19 32.42 12.35
CA GLU A 151 15.24 33.45 12.44
C GLU A 151 14.71 34.88 12.32
N ARG A 152 13.61 35.07 11.58
CA ARG A 152 12.91 36.36 11.43
C ARG A 152 12.04 36.70 12.63
N MET A 153 11.52 35.70 13.34
CA MET A 153 10.75 35.88 14.58
C MET A 153 11.66 36.38 15.71
N ARG A 154 11.82 37.70 15.84
CA ARG A 154 12.72 38.36 16.81
C ARG A 154 12.05 39.17 17.93
N ASP A 155 10.72 39.27 17.93
CA ASP A 155 9.96 39.87 19.02
C ASP A 155 10.23 39.16 20.35
N ALA A 156 10.06 39.89 21.46
CA ALA A 156 10.27 39.35 22.79
C ALA A 156 9.24 38.27 23.15
N GLU A 157 8.01 38.42 22.65
CA GLU A 157 6.86 37.57 23.00
C GLU A 157 5.93 37.35 21.80
N TYR A 158 5.24 36.22 21.80
CA TYR A 158 4.27 35.83 20.78
C TYR A 158 2.99 35.30 21.40
N ARG A 159 1.87 35.56 20.75
CA ARG A 159 0.60 34.89 21.05
C ARG A 159 0.59 33.54 20.32
N VAL A 160 0.45 32.46 21.08
CA VAL A 160 0.43 31.10 20.57
C VAL A 160 -0.92 30.48 20.86
N GLU A 161 -1.52 29.87 19.85
CA GLU A 161 -2.78 29.16 19.96
C GLU A 161 -2.69 27.82 19.21
N ILE A 162 -3.07 26.74 19.89
CA ILE A 162 -3.32 25.42 19.31
C ILE A 162 -4.73 25.05 19.78
N ASP A 163 -5.70 25.20 18.89
CA ASP A 163 -7.08 24.80 19.12
C ASP A 163 -7.26 23.32 18.73
N SER A 164 -6.76 22.45 19.60
CA SER A 164 -6.85 21.00 19.47
C SER A 164 -7.66 20.37 20.60
N THR A 165 -7.92 19.07 20.50
CA THR A 165 -8.56 18.28 21.55
C THR A 165 -7.87 16.92 21.59
N LEU A 166 -7.52 16.46 22.79
CA LEU A 166 -7.00 15.13 23.06
C LEU A 166 -7.86 14.54 24.18
N ALA A 167 -8.74 13.60 23.83
CA ALA A 167 -9.78 13.10 24.72
C ALA A 167 -10.19 11.66 24.33
N PRO A 168 -10.92 10.93 25.17
CA PRO A 168 -11.48 9.64 24.77
C PRO A 168 -12.31 9.75 23.49
N GLY A 169 -12.03 8.89 22.53
CA GLY A 169 -12.71 8.79 21.24
C GLY A 169 -12.44 7.43 20.62
N SER A 170 -12.06 7.39 19.35
CA SER A 170 -11.74 6.12 18.68
C SER A 170 -10.52 6.17 17.75
N LEU A 171 -9.89 5.01 17.63
CA LEU A 171 -8.98 4.66 16.54
C LEU A 171 -9.80 4.12 15.37
N THR A 172 -9.61 4.70 14.20
CA THR A 172 -10.38 4.38 13.00
C THR A 172 -9.51 3.70 11.96
N TRP A 173 -10.01 2.63 11.34
CA TRP A 173 -9.46 2.11 10.08
C TRP A 173 -10.58 1.75 9.10
N GLY A 174 -10.22 1.61 7.83
CA GLY A 174 -11.11 1.13 6.78
C GLY A 174 -10.65 -0.20 6.23
N GLU A 175 -11.58 -1.10 5.96
CA GLU A 175 -11.33 -2.44 5.46
C GLU A 175 -12.26 -2.78 4.30
N ALA A 176 -11.73 -3.33 3.21
CA ALA A 176 -12.53 -3.84 2.11
C ALA A 176 -12.11 -5.27 1.78
N PHE A 177 -13.08 -6.16 1.63
CA PHE A 177 -12.82 -7.56 1.31
C PHE A 177 -13.55 -7.98 0.03
N PHE A 178 -12.77 -8.44 -0.94
CA PHE A 178 -13.26 -8.99 -2.20
C PHE A 178 -13.08 -10.51 -2.16
N PRO A 179 -14.14 -11.31 -1.94
CA PRO A 179 -14.02 -12.76 -1.82
C PRO A 179 -13.50 -13.42 -3.10
N GLY A 180 -12.62 -14.41 -2.92
CA GLY A 180 -12.15 -15.33 -3.95
C GLY A 180 -13.02 -16.59 -4.06
N GLU A 181 -12.59 -17.53 -4.91
CA GLU A 181 -13.19 -18.87 -5.04
C GLU A 181 -12.77 -19.80 -3.88
N GLU A 182 -11.59 -19.55 -3.31
CA GLU A 182 -11.02 -20.29 -2.18
C GLU A 182 -11.04 -19.43 -0.91
N ALA A 183 -10.86 -20.08 0.25
CA ALA A 183 -10.85 -19.41 1.56
C ALA A 183 -9.59 -18.56 1.82
N GLY A 184 -8.52 -18.78 1.05
CA GLY A 184 -7.27 -18.03 1.21
C GLY A 184 -7.36 -16.60 0.67
N GLU A 185 -6.55 -15.70 1.19
CA GLU A 185 -6.56 -14.29 0.80
C GLU A 185 -5.16 -13.67 0.65
N VAL A 186 -5.10 -12.59 -0.13
CA VAL A 186 -3.98 -11.67 -0.24
C VAL A 186 -4.31 -10.40 0.54
N LEU A 187 -3.45 -10.04 1.49
CA LEU A 187 -3.56 -8.79 2.26
C LEU A 187 -2.78 -7.67 1.57
N VAL A 188 -3.41 -6.52 1.36
CA VAL A 188 -2.73 -5.29 0.95
C VAL A 188 -3.06 -4.21 1.98
N SER A 189 -2.04 -3.61 2.59
CA SER A 189 -2.23 -2.54 3.57
C SER A 189 -1.50 -1.26 3.18
N ALA A 190 -2.12 -0.12 3.49
CA ALA A 190 -1.55 1.21 3.31
C ALA A 190 -1.88 2.06 4.54
N HIS A 191 -0.90 2.78 5.07
CA HIS A 191 -1.14 3.58 6.27
C HIS A 191 -1.79 4.93 5.97
N VAL A 192 -2.69 5.36 6.86
CA VAL A 192 -3.52 6.57 6.71
C VAL A 192 -3.27 7.64 7.77
N CYS A 193 -2.12 7.62 8.45
CA CYS A 193 -1.86 8.51 9.59
C CYS A 193 -1.07 9.78 9.27
N HIS A 194 -0.31 9.81 8.17
CA HIS A 194 0.51 10.97 7.83
C HIS A 194 -0.34 12.10 7.25
N PRO A 195 -0.12 13.37 7.66
CA PRO A 195 -0.93 14.53 7.22
C PRO A 195 -0.56 14.95 5.78
N SER A 196 -0.23 16.22 5.52
CA SER A 196 0.11 16.72 4.18
C SER A 196 1.51 16.27 3.73
N LEU A 197 1.64 14.96 3.50
CA LEU A 197 2.82 14.26 2.97
C LEU A 197 2.35 13.34 1.83
N ALA A 198 2.94 13.47 0.65
CA ALA A 198 2.40 12.88 -0.57
C ALA A 198 2.90 11.45 -0.83
N ASN A 199 4.21 11.26 -0.91
CA ASN A 199 4.82 9.96 -1.10
C ASN A 199 4.66 9.09 0.15
N ASP A 200 4.83 9.65 1.36
CA ASP A 200 4.56 8.99 2.64
C ASP A 200 3.30 9.56 3.34
N ASN A 201 2.07 9.09 3.07
CA ASN A 201 1.75 7.91 2.26
C ASN A 201 0.45 8.01 1.45
N LEU A 202 0.14 9.19 0.91
CA LEU A 202 -0.97 9.31 -0.05
C LEU A 202 -0.75 8.43 -1.28
N SER A 203 0.50 8.20 -1.67
CA SER A 203 0.86 7.30 -2.77
C SER A 203 0.36 5.86 -2.56
N GLY A 204 0.60 5.28 -1.38
CA GLY A 204 0.12 3.93 -1.01
C GLY A 204 -1.40 3.87 -0.94
N ILE A 205 -2.05 4.90 -0.37
CA ILE A 205 -3.51 4.99 -0.29
C ILE A 205 -4.13 5.03 -1.70
N ALA A 206 -3.56 5.82 -2.62
CA ALA A 206 -4.07 5.94 -3.99
C ALA A 206 -3.93 4.62 -4.76
N VAL A 207 -2.78 3.95 -4.66
CA VAL A 207 -2.56 2.65 -5.32
C VAL A 207 -3.51 1.58 -4.76
N ALA A 208 -3.65 1.48 -3.43
CA ALA A 208 -4.58 0.55 -2.80
C ALA A 208 -6.05 0.84 -3.19
N THR A 209 -6.43 2.11 -3.28
CA THR A 209 -7.78 2.51 -3.74
C THR A 209 -8.02 2.06 -5.18
N ALA A 210 -7.05 2.28 -6.07
CA ALA A 210 -7.15 1.86 -7.47
C ALA A 210 -7.24 0.34 -7.63
N LEU A 211 -6.52 -0.44 -6.80
CA LEU A 211 -6.68 -1.89 -6.73
C LEU A 211 -8.11 -2.29 -6.32
N GLY A 212 -8.70 -1.58 -5.34
CA GLY A 212 -10.09 -1.81 -4.92
C GLY A 212 -11.10 -1.51 -6.02
N ILE A 213 -10.89 -0.43 -6.79
CA ILE A 213 -11.70 -0.11 -7.97
C ILE A 213 -11.63 -1.26 -8.99
N ALA A 214 -10.42 -1.73 -9.29
CA ALA A 214 -10.21 -2.82 -10.25
C ALA A 214 -10.84 -4.14 -9.77
N ALA A 215 -10.68 -4.48 -8.49
CA ALA A 215 -11.26 -5.68 -7.90
C ALA A 215 -12.79 -5.65 -7.89
N ARG A 216 -13.40 -4.51 -7.52
CA ARG A 216 -14.84 -4.30 -7.60
C ARG A 216 -15.35 -4.48 -9.03
N ALA A 217 -14.71 -3.83 -10.00
CA ALA A 217 -15.12 -3.90 -11.40
C ALA A 217 -15.03 -5.34 -11.96
N ALA A 218 -14.00 -6.10 -11.57
CA ALA A 218 -13.87 -7.51 -11.93
C ALA A 218 -15.04 -8.35 -11.34
N GLN A 219 -15.36 -8.16 -10.07
CA GLN A 219 -16.48 -8.86 -9.43
C GLN A 219 -17.84 -8.51 -10.06
N GLU A 220 -18.07 -7.24 -10.41
CA GLU A 220 -19.29 -6.80 -11.11
C GLU A 220 -19.43 -7.44 -12.50
N ARG A 221 -18.31 -7.78 -13.16
CA ARG A 221 -18.27 -8.57 -14.41
C ARG A 221 -18.37 -10.08 -14.20
N GLY A 222 -18.43 -10.56 -12.96
CA GLY A 222 -18.43 -11.99 -12.63
C GLY A 222 -17.06 -12.67 -12.74
N GLU A 223 -15.98 -11.89 -12.89
CA GLU A 223 -14.61 -12.40 -12.85
C GLU A 223 -14.22 -12.64 -11.39
N ARG A 224 -13.96 -13.90 -11.03
CA ARG A 224 -13.50 -14.26 -9.68
C ARG A 224 -12.03 -14.66 -9.70
N ARG A 225 -11.30 -14.15 -8.72
CA ARG A 225 -9.94 -14.58 -8.39
C ARG A 225 -9.99 -15.85 -7.57
N ARG A 226 -8.92 -16.65 -7.61
CA ARG A 226 -8.80 -17.83 -6.76
C ARG A 226 -8.79 -17.42 -5.28
N LEU A 227 -7.91 -16.49 -4.93
CA LEU A 227 -7.77 -15.95 -3.59
C LEU A 227 -8.62 -14.69 -3.41
N GLY A 228 -9.09 -14.47 -2.18
CA GLY A 228 -9.68 -13.19 -1.79
C GLY A 228 -8.64 -12.06 -1.77
N LEU A 229 -9.09 -10.83 -1.94
CA LEU A 229 -8.25 -9.63 -1.78
C LEU A 229 -8.80 -8.81 -0.62
N ARG A 230 -7.97 -8.61 0.42
CA ARG A 230 -8.26 -7.73 1.54
C ARG A 230 -7.45 -6.45 1.41
N LEU A 231 -8.11 -5.31 1.42
CA LEU A 231 -7.49 -3.99 1.46
C LEU A 231 -7.69 -3.39 2.84
N LEU A 232 -6.60 -2.96 3.46
CA LEU A 232 -6.60 -2.37 4.80
C LEU A 232 -5.99 -0.96 4.77
N PHE A 233 -6.77 0.03 5.21
CA PHE A 233 -6.41 1.44 5.30
C PHE A 233 -6.34 1.83 6.76
N VAL A 234 -5.15 1.81 7.35
CA VAL A 234 -4.98 1.70 8.80
C VAL A 234 -3.90 2.64 9.34
N PRO A 235 -4.04 3.25 10.53
CA PRO A 235 -2.95 4.01 11.12
C PRO A 235 -1.72 3.12 11.36
N ALA A 236 -0.54 3.58 10.92
CA ALA A 236 0.68 2.81 11.04
C ALA A 236 0.95 2.41 12.50
N THR A 237 1.47 1.20 12.69
CA THR A 237 1.75 0.55 13.97
C THR A 237 0.50 0.26 14.80
N ILE A 238 -0.08 1.26 15.47
CA ILE A 238 -1.16 1.03 16.45
C ILE A 238 -2.43 0.50 15.82
N GLY A 239 -2.77 0.97 14.61
CA GLY A 239 -3.92 0.46 13.87
C GLY A 239 -3.70 -0.97 13.41
N THR A 240 -2.52 -1.31 12.90
CA THR A 240 -2.19 -2.68 12.49
C THR A 240 -2.19 -3.64 13.68
N ILE A 241 -1.66 -3.22 14.83
CA ILE A 241 -1.70 -4.00 16.08
C ILE A 241 -3.15 -4.24 16.51
N ALA A 242 -3.99 -3.20 16.49
CA ALA A 242 -5.42 -3.33 16.81
C ALA A 242 -6.15 -4.26 15.84
N TRP A 243 -5.86 -4.15 14.55
CA TRP A 243 -6.44 -5.02 13.53
C TRP A 243 -6.03 -6.48 13.77
N LEU A 244 -4.74 -6.76 14.00
CA LEU A 244 -4.24 -8.11 14.29
C LEU A 244 -4.93 -8.71 15.51
N ALA A 245 -5.01 -7.96 16.62
CA ALA A 245 -5.65 -8.39 17.86
C ALA A 245 -7.13 -8.76 17.68
N GLN A 246 -7.84 -8.07 16.79
CA GLN A 246 -9.27 -8.33 16.53
C GLN A 246 -9.52 -9.41 15.47
N ASN A 247 -8.48 -9.85 14.77
CA ASN A 247 -8.60 -10.72 13.60
C ASN A 247 -7.80 -12.02 13.71
N GLU A 248 -7.31 -12.41 14.89
CA GLU A 248 -6.47 -13.61 15.09
C GLU A 248 -7.05 -14.87 14.44
N ALA A 249 -8.35 -15.10 14.61
CA ALA A 249 -9.04 -16.28 14.09
C ALA A 249 -9.01 -16.40 12.55
N ARG A 250 -8.78 -15.31 11.82
CA ARG A 250 -8.72 -15.30 10.34
C ARG A 250 -7.31 -15.21 9.77
N LEU A 251 -6.29 -14.96 10.58
CA LEU A 251 -4.94 -14.71 10.07
C LEU A 251 -4.38 -15.91 9.29
N GLY A 252 -4.79 -17.14 9.63
CA GLY A 252 -4.43 -18.35 8.89
C GLY A 252 -4.91 -18.41 7.43
N ALA A 253 -5.86 -17.54 7.03
CA ALA A 253 -6.29 -17.42 5.64
C ALA A 253 -5.30 -16.61 4.77
N ILE A 254 -4.46 -15.77 5.37
CA ILE A 254 -3.56 -14.88 4.65
C ILE A 254 -2.41 -15.69 4.05
N ARG A 255 -2.40 -15.82 2.72
CA ARG A 255 -1.38 -16.58 1.98
C ARG A 255 -0.18 -15.74 1.57
N ALA A 256 -0.39 -14.43 1.45
CA ALA A 256 0.60 -13.45 1.05
C ALA A 256 0.11 -12.05 1.43
N GLY A 257 1.01 -11.09 1.59
CA GLY A 257 0.60 -9.70 1.68
C GLY A 257 1.67 -8.66 1.41
N LEU A 258 1.21 -7.44 1.13
CA LEU A 258 2.04 -6.28 0.81
C LEU A 258 1.63 -5.08 1.64
N VAL A 259 2.61 -4.48 2.31
CA VAL A 259 2.54 -3.09 2.75
C VAL A 259 2.92 -2.20 1.58
N LEU A 260 2.07 -1.24 1.24
CA LEU A 260 2.27 -0.26 0.17
C LEU A 260 2.62 1.11 0.75
N THR A 261 3.81 1.60 0.41
CA THR A 261 4.25 2.93 0.84
C THR A 261 5.26 3.56 -0.10
N CYS A 262 5.33 4.90 -0.16
CA CYS A 262 6.34 5.62 -0.95
C CYS A 262 6.38 5.17 -2.42
N LEU A 263 5.23 5.12 -3.08
CA LEU A 263 5.04 4.56 -4.42
C LEU A 263 4.91 5.60 -5.54
N GLY A 264 5.04 6.89 -5.23
CA GLY A 264 4.73 7.99 -6.13
C GLY A 264 5.93 8.70 -6.76
N ASP A 265 7.14 8.51 -6.25
CA ASP A 265 8.34 9.17 -6.78
C ASP A 265 8.93 8.47 -8.02
N ALA A 266 9.81 9.15 -8.75
CA ALA A 266 10.41 8.62 -9.98
C ALA A 266 11.60 7.65 -9.76
N GLY A 267 11.95 7.34 -8.51
CA GLY A 267 13.04 6.46 -8.14
C GLY A 267 12.83 4.99 -8.52
N PRO A 268 13.83 4.12 -8.28
CA PRO A 268 13.71 2.68 -8.50
C PRO A 268 12.77 2.02 -7.48
N PHE A 269 12.28 0.82 -7.79
CA PHE A 269 11.53 0.03 -6.82
C PHE A 269 12.44 -0.56 -5.74
N HIS A 270 11.92 -0.65 -4.52
CA HIS A 270 12.53 -1.38 -3.43
C HIS A 270 11.49 -2.33 -2.86
N TYR A 271 11.87 -3.60 -2.69
CA TYR A 271 11.05 -4.57 -1.99
C TYR A 271 11.78 -5.08 -0.77
N LYS A 272 11.22 -4.80 0.40
CA LYS A 272 11.67 -5.38 1.66
C LYS A 272 10.93 -6.68 1.88
N ARG A 273 11.70 -7.77 1.96
CA ARG A 273 11.17 -9.12 2.15
C ARG A 273 10.43 -9.27 3.46
N SER A 274 9.51 -10.23 3.49
CA SER A 274 8.92 -10.75 4.73
C SER A 274 10.01 -11.34 5.64
N ARG A 275 9.69 -11.54 6.93
CA ARG A 275 10.61 -12.21 7.87
C ARG A 275 11.01 -13.61 7.43
N GLN A 276 10.12 -14.32 6.74
CA GLN A 276 10.39 -15.66 6.21
C GLN A 276 11.42 -15.63 5.07
N GLY A 277 11.49 -14.54 4.31
CA GLY A 277 12.48 -14.28 3.27
C GLY A 277 12.32 -15.08 1.97
N THR A 278 11.58 -16.19 2.02
CA THR A 278 11.28 -17.08 0.89
C THR A 278 9.78 -17.37 0.76
N ALA A 279 8.92 -16.55 1.38
CA ALA A 279 7.48 -16.71 1.27
C ALA A 279 7.01 -16.52 -0.18
N LEU A 280 5.78 -16.97 -0.49
CA LEU A 280 5.18 -16.80 -1.82
C LEU A 280 5.23 -15.33 -2.28
N VAL A 281 4.94 -14.38 -1.39
CA VAL A 281 5.03 -12.95 -1.73
C VAL A 281 6.45 -12.51 -2.10
N ASP A 282 7.46 -13.02 -1.40
CA ASP A 282 8.86 -12.64 -1.63
C ASP A 282 9.33 -13.09 -3.01
N ARG A 283 8.94 -14.30 -3.39
CA ARG A 283 9.22 -14.88 -4.70
C ARG A 283 8.44 -14.19 -5.80
N ALA A 284 7.15 -13.94 -5.59
CA ALA A 284 6.30 -13.26 -6.56
C ALA A 284 6.81 -11.84 -6.88
N VAL A 285 7.16 -11.05 -5.85
CA VAL A 285 7.71 -9.71 -6.06
C VAL A 285 9.07 -9.76 -6.75
N ALA A 286 9.96 -10.66 -6.31
CA ALA A 286 11.27 -10.83 -6.94
C ALA A 286 11.15 -11.19 -8.43
N HIS A 287 10.22 -12.09 -8.78
CA HIS A 287 9.96 -12.49 -10.16
C HIS A 287 9.41 -11.33 -11.01
N VAL A 288 8.41 -10.60 -10.49
CA VAL A 288 7.80 -9.48 -11.21
C VAL A 288 8.80 -8.34 -11.43
N LEU A 289 9.58 -7.97 -10.41
CA LEU A 289 10.59 -6.93 -10.53
C LEU A 289 11.76 -7.37 -11.42
N GLY A 290 12.22 -8.62 -11.27
CA GLY A 290 13.31 -9.19 -12.05
C GLY A 290 13.01 -9.33 -13.54
N GLY A 291 11.74 -9.50 -13.91
CA GLY A 291 11.28 -9.52 -15.30
C GLY A 291 10.89 -8.16 -15.88
N GLY A 292 10.88 -7.10 -15.07
CA GLY A 292 10.52 -5.74 -15.49
C GLY A 292 11.70 -4.90 -15.95
N GLU A 293 11.42 -3.78 -16.62
CA GLU A 293 12.46 -2.81 -17.06
C GLU A 293 12.86 -1.82 -15.95
N ALA A 294 12.03 -1.68 -14.90
CA ALA A 294 12.29 -0.76 -13.82
C ALA A 294 13.46 -1.24 -12.95
N ALA A 295 14.43 -0.34 -12.72
CA ALA A 295 15.48 -0.58 -11.75
C ALA A 295 14.86 -0.90 -10.38
N HIS A 296 15.43 -1.89 -9.69
CA HIS A 296 14.91 -2.33 -8.42
C HIS A 296 16.00 -2.89 -7.48
N ALA A 297 15.68 -2.98 -6.20
CA ALA A 297 16.49 -3.66 -5.19
C ALA A 297 15.63 -4.49 -4.24
N LEU A 298 16.10 -5.69 -3.91
CA LEU A 298 15.52 -6.54 -2.87
C LEU A 298 16.28 -6.32 -1.56
N LEU A 299 15.56 -5.91 -0.52
CA LEU A 299 16.10 -5.65 0.81
C LEU A 299 15.77 -6.81 1.75
N PRO A 300 16.72 -7.23 2.61
CA PRO A 300 16.42 -8.20 3.66
C PRO A 300 15.42 -7.61 4.66
N PHE A 301 14.70 -8.49 5.35
CA PHE A 301 13.84 -8.07 6.45
C PHE A 301 14.67 -7.44 7.58
N THR A 302 14.12 -6.38 8.15
CA THR A 302 14.54 -5.78 9.42
C THR A 302 13.26 -5.47 10.22
N PRO A 303 13.26 -5.53 11.55
CA PRO A 303 12.07 -5.22 12.35
C PRO A 303 11.83 -3.70 12.52
N ASP A 304 12.11 -2.91 11.48
CA ASP A 304 12.07 -1.44 11.48
C ASP A 304 11.50 -0.90 10.16
N GLY A 305 10.86 0.27 10.18
CA GLY A 305 10.14 0.82 9.03
C GLY A 305 8.63 0.81 9.25
N TYR A 306 7.88 0.13 8.38
CA TYR A 306 6.42 0.18 8.35
C TYR A 306 5.77 -1.08 8.95
N ASP A 307 4.52 -1.34 8.60
CA ASP A 307 3.65 -2.33 9.25
C ASP A 307 4.04 -3.79 9.01
N GLU A 308 4.91 -4.08 8.04
CA GLU A 308 5.45 -5.42 7.83
C GLU A 308 6.12 -5.95 9.09
N ARG A 309 6.65 -5.05 9.94
CA ARG A 309 7.23 -5.42 11.24
C ARG A 309 6.18 -5.97 12.22
N GLN A 310 4.92 -5.54 12.12
CA GLN A 310 3.83 -6.03 12.97
C GLN A 310 3.30 -7.38 12.46
N TYR A 311 3.03 -7.46 11.14
CA TYR A 311 2.58 -8.70 10.49
C TYR A 311 3.62 -9.82 10.63
N CYS A 312 4.91 -9.49 10.57
CA CYS A 312 6.02 -10.41 10.72
C CYS A 312 6.50 -10.60 12.16
N SER A 313 5.79 -10.06 13.16
CA SER A 313 6.17 -10.28 14.57
C SER A 313 6.10 -11.78 14.90
N PRO A 314 6.93 -12.31 15.82
CA PRO A 314 7.12 -13.76 15.98
C PRO A 314 5.84 -14.56 16.31
N GLY A 315 4.83 -13.93 16.90
CA GLY A 315 3.56 -14.59 17.22
C GLY A 315 2.60 -14.70 16.02
N PHE A 316 2.75 -13.84 15.01
CA PHE A 316 1.92 -13.86 13.80
C PHE A 316 2.66 -14.44 12.59
N ASP A 317 3.92 -14.07 12.40
CA ASP A 317 4.85 -14.53 11.35
C ASP A 317 4.23 -14.61 9.94
N LEU A 318 3.38 -13.63 9.60
CA LEU A 318 2.63 -13.64 8.35
C LEU A 318 3.55 -13.37 7.15
N PRO A 319 3.24 -13.93 5.95
CA PRO A 319 4.03 -13.75 4.74
C PRO A 319 3.78 -12.38 4.12
N VAL A 320 4.20 -11.31 4.79
CA VAL A 320 3.96 -9.91 4.38
C VAL A 320 5.27 -9.17 4.16
N GLY A 321 5.48 -8.67 2.95
CA GLY A 321 6.60 -7.78 2.60
C GLY A 321 6.16 -6.32 2.45
N CYS A 322 7.11 -5.44 2.13
CA CYS A 322 6.85 -4.01 1.90
C CYS A 322 7.39 -3.58 0.53
N LEU A 323 6.50 -3.08 -0.34
CA LEU A 323 6.82 -2.57 -1.66
C LEU A 323 6.87 -1.04 -1.63
N MET A 324 7.99 -0.49 -2.11
CA MET A 324 8.32 0.92 -2.10
C MET A 324 8.96 1.35 -3.41
N ARG A 325 9.05 2.66 -3.65
CA ARG A 325 10.04 3.28 -4.54
C ARG A 325 11.09 3.99 -3.69
N GLY A 326 10.77 5.14 -3.12
CA GLY A 326 11.56 5.77 -2.07
C GLY A 326 11.62 4.91 -0.80
N VAL A 327 12.82 4.62 -0.29
CA VAL A 327 12.99 3.95 1.01
C VAL A 327 12.88 5.00 2.11
N HIS A 328 12.03 4.75 3.12
CA HIS A 328 11.85 5.64 4.27
C HIS A 328 13.19 6.08 4.88
N GLY A 329 13.27 7.37 5.21
CA GLY A 329 14.49 7.98 5.77
C GLY A 329 15.69 8.10 4.82
N ARG A 330 15.56 7.71 3.53
CA ARG A 330 16.68 7.76 2.56
C ARG A 330 16.52 8.77 1.43
N PHE A 331 15.33 9.30 1.22
CA PHE A 331 15.11 10.39 0.25
C PHE A 331 15.01 11.75 0.96
N PRO A 332 15.52 12.84 0.37
CA PRO A 332 15.57 14.15 1.02
C PRO A 332 14.21 14.68 1.48
N GLU A 333 13.14 14.44 0.73
CA GLU A 333 11.81 14.98 0.97
C GLU A 333 11.12 14.33 2.19
N TYR A 334 11.58 13.14 2.59
CA TYR A 334 10.97 12.32 3.64
C TYR A 334 10.74 13.09 4.94
N HIS A 335 9.50 13.03 5.45
CA HIS A 335 9.09 13.73 6.69
C HIS A 335 9.33 15.24 6.65
N THR A 336 9.13 15.87 5.49
CA THR A 336 9.19 17.33 5.34
C THR A 336 8.12 17.85 4.37
N SER A 337 7.91 19.17 4.33
CA SER A 337 6.99 19.81 3.37
C SER A 337 7.36 19.63 1.90
N GLU A 338 8.57 19.17 1.59
CA GLU A 338 8.96 18.82 0.21
C GLU A 338 8.37 17.50 -0.26
N ASP A 339 7.86 16.65 0.66
CA ASP A 339 7.06 15.49 0.27
C ASP A 339 5.64 15.93 -0.09
N ASN A 340 5.53 16.63 -1.21
CA ASN A 340 4.32 17.27 -1.70
C ASN A 340 3.83 16.66 -3.02
N CYS A 341 2.69 17.12 -3.54
CA CYS A 341 2.12 16.55 -4.75
C CYS A 341 2.97 16.79 -6.01
N ASP A 342 3.92 17.73 -6.03
CA ASP A 342 4.82 17.92 -7.17
C ASP A 342 5.98 16.90 -7.16
N PHE A 343 6.31 16.35 -6.00
CA PHE A 343 7.32 15.30 -5.84
C PHE A 343 6.86 13.93 -6.42
N ILE A 344 5.56 13.64 -6.34
CA ILE A 344 4.98 12.42 -6.90
C ILE A 344 4.41 12.64 -8.29
N THR A 345 4.40 11.61 -9.14
CA THR A 345 3.89 11.71 -10.52
C THR A 345 2.81 10.66 -10.82
N GLN A 346 1.87 11.02 -11.70
CA GLN A 346 0.86 10.08 -12.20
C GLN A 346 1.51 8.83 -12.82
N GLY A 347 2.57 9.00 -13.62
CA GLY A 347 3.26 7.89 -14.28
C GLY A 347 3.90 6.91 -13.30
N ALA A 348 4.54 7.40 -12.23
CA ALA A 348 5.11 6.56 -11.19
C ALA A 348 4.02 5.80 -10.41
N LEU A 349 2.93 6.47 -10.04
CA LEU A 349 1.79 5.84 -9.36
C LEU A 349 1.14 4.75 -10.23
N GLU A 350 0.98 5.00 -11.53
CA GLU A 350 0.45 4.04 -12.49
C GLU A 350 1.38 2.83 -12.66
N GLN A 351 2.70 3.05 -12.72
CA GLN A 351 3.68 1.97 -12.77
C GLN A 351 3.62 1.14 -11.49
N SER A 352 3.56 1.78 -10.31
CA SER A 352 3.40 1.10 -9.03
C SER A 352 2.11 0.28 -8.94
N LEU A 353 0.98 0.81 -9.43
CA LEU A 353 -0.27 0.06 -9.53
C LEU A 353 -0.14 -1.16 -10.42
N ALA A 354 0.46 -1.01 -11.62
CA ALA A 354 0.65 -2.12 -12.55
C ALA A 354 1.57 -3.21 -11.96
N THR A 355 2.65 -2.82 -11.29
CA THR A 355 3.55 -3.74 -10.60
C THR A 355 2.83 -4.48 -9.48
N THR A 356 2.08 -3.79 -8.62
CA THR A 356 1.32 -4.44 -7.54
C THR A 356 0.26 -5.39 -8.07
N GLN A 357 -0.47 -5.01 -9.14
CA GLN A 357 -1.43 -5.91 -9.78
C GLN A 357 -0.76 -7.16 -10.34
N ALA A 358 0.39 -7.02 -11.01
CA ALA A 358 1.15 -8.15 -11.53
C ALA A 358 1.59 -9.10 -10.41
N VAL A 359 2.03 -8.57 -9.26
CA VAL A 359 2.37 -9.41 -8.09
C VAL A 359 1.16 -10.17 -7.58
N ILE A 360 0.01 -9.50 -7.42
CA ILE A 360 -1.23 -10.14 -7.00
C ILE A 360 -1.65 -11.23 -8.01
N ASP A 361 -1.51 -10.98 -9.31
CA ASP A 361 -1.84 -11.95 -10.36
C ASP A 361 -0.92 -13.18 -10.34
N VAL A 362 0.38 -13.00 -10.02
CA VAL A 362 1.30 -14.12 -9.79
C VAL A 362 0.84 -14.95 -8.59
N ILE A 363 0.56 -14.30 -7.45
CA ILE A 363 0.14 -14.98 -6.22
C ILE A 363 -1.19 -15.74 -6.42
N ASP A 364 -2.16 -15.09 -7.04
CA ASP A 364 -3.47 -15.70 -7.33
C ASP A 364 -3.35 -16.89 -8.28
N GLY A 365 -2.52 -16.73 -9.33
CA GLY A 365 -2.32 -17.75 -10.35
C GLY A 365 -1.36 -18.87 -9.98
N ASP A 366 -0.63 -18.77 -8.87
CA ASP A 366 0.39 -19.76 -8.48
C ASP A 366 -0.28 -21.04 -7.96
N VAL A 367 -0.49 -21.99 -8.86
CA VAL A 367 -1.13 -23.27 -8.61
C VAL A 367 -0.31 -24.41 -9.22
N THR A 368 -0.52 -25.62 -8.72
CA THR A 368 0.19 -26.82 -9.16
C THR A 368 -0.63 -27.64 -10.16
N PHE A 369 0.04 -28.17 -11.17
CA PHE A 369 -0.57 -28.99 -12.22
C PHE A 369 0.05 -30.38 -12.28
N LEU A 370 -0.75 -31.38 -12.66
CA LEU A 370 -0.33 -32.74 -12.92
C LEU A 370 -0.68 -33.14 -14.35
N ARG A 371 0.30 -33.65 -15.08
CA ARG A 371 0.16 -34.18 -16.43
C ARG A 371 -0.48 -35.57 -16.43
N THR A 372 -1.51 -35.76 -17.25
CA THR A 372 -2.38 -36.94 -17.21
C THR A 372 -1.69 -38.28 -17.54
N ASP A 373 -0.76 -38.31 -18.52
CA ASP A 373 -0.06 -39.55 -18.93
C ASP A 373 1.40 -39.57 -18.43
N GLY A 374 1.98 -38.42 -18.08
CA GLY A 374 3.30 -38.32 -17.46
C GLY A 374 4.50 -38.86 -18.27
N ARG A 375 4.29 -39.50 -19.43
CA ARG A 375 5.30 -40.25 -20.20
C ARG A 375 5.51 -39.63 -21.59
N GLY A 376 6.78 -39.44 -21.97
CA GLY A 376 7.17 -38.85 -23.26
C GLY A 376 6.69 -37.41 -23.43
N GLU A 377 6.87 -36.83 -24.62
CA GLU A 377 6.21 -35.58 -25.01
C GLU A 377 4.89 -35.87 -25.74
N PRO A 378 3.81 -35.10 -25.48
CA PRO A 378 2.57 -35.29 -26.19
C PRO A 378 2.69 -34.80 -27.64
N GLN A 379 2.02 -35.47 -28.57
CA GLN A 379 1.95 -35.03 -29.97
C GLN A 379 1.06 -33.77 -30.10
N LEU A 380 1.65 -32.59 -29.88
CA LEU A 380 0.97 -31.28 -29.79
C LEU A 380 0.19 -30.92 -31.07
N GLY A 381 0.72 -31.28 -32.24
CA GLY A 381 0.12 -30.95 -33.54
C GLY A 381 -1.29 -31.53 -33.74
N ARG A 382 -1.55 -32.75 -33.25
CA ARG A 382 -2.89 -33.37 -33.33
C ARG A 382 -3.95 -32.65 -32.50
N ARG A 383 -3.52 -31.79 -31.56
CA ARG A 383 -4.36 -31.01 -30.65
C ARG A 383 -4.46 -29.54 -31.06
N GLY A 384 -3.94 -29.17 -32.23
CA GLY A 384 -3.99 -27.80 -32.75
C GLY A 384 -3.06 -26.80 -32.04
N LEU A 385 -2.26 -27.24 -31.08
CA LEU A 385 -1.49 -26.35 -30.19
C LEU A 385 -0.41 -25.53 -30.91
N TYR A 386 0.24 -26.09 -31.94
CA TYR A 386 1.19 -25.32 -32.76
C TYR A 386 0.54 -24.13 -33.47
N ARG A 387 -0.69 -24.31 -33.98
CA ARG A 387 -1.43 -23.21 -34.64
C ARG A 387 -1.83 -22.15 -33.62
N ALA A 388 -2.34 -22.57 -32.46
CA ALA A 388 -2.75 -21.68 -31.38
C ALA A 388 -1.60 -20.79 -30.88
N ILE A 389 -0.37 -21.34 -30.82
CA ILE A 389 0.84 -20.59 -30.45
C ILE A 389 1.28 -19.65 -31.57
N SER A 390 1.36 -20.14 -32.81
CA SER A 390 1.84 -19.34 -33.95
C SER A 390 0.95 -18.14 -34.31
N GLY A 391 -0.31 -18.15 -33.89
CA GLY A 391 -1.28 -17.08 -34.17
C GLY A 391 -1.28 -15.93 -33.15
N GLN A 392 -0.47 -16.00 -32.10
CA GLN A 392 -0.43 -14.99 -31.04
C GLN A 392 0.79 -14.07 -31.20
N THR A 393 0.56 -12.75 -31.18
CA THR A 393 1.60 -11.72 -31.39
C THR A 393 1.91 -10.88 -30.15
N THR A 394 1.28 -11.17 -29.01
CA THR A 394 1.47 -10.39 -27.78
C THR A 394 2.65 -10.93 -26.96
N SER A 395 3.30 -10.06 -26.17
CA SER A 395 4.41 -10.45 -25.29
C SER A 395 4.01 -11.42 -24.16
N ALA A 396 2.71 -11.49 -23.85
CA ALA A 396 2.12 -12.42 -22.88
C ALA A 396 1.73 -13.79 -23.49
N ALA A 397 1.87 -13.95 -24.81
CA ALA A 397 1.57 -15.19 -25.51
C ALA A 397 2.55 -16.30 -25.14
N ALA A 398 2.05 -17.52 -24.98
CA ALA A 398 2.90 -18.69 -24.76
C ALA A 398 3.63 -19.07 -26.05
N SER A 399 4.94 -19.28 -25.95
CA SER A 399 5.74 -19.90 -27.01
C SER A 399 5.65 -21.43 -26.94
N GLN A 400 6.13 -22.11 -28.00
CA GLN A 400 6.28 -23.56 -27.98
C GLN A 400 7.19 -24.03 -26.84
N MET A 401 8.27 -23.31 -26.56
CA MET A 401 9.21 -23.65 -25.49
C MET A 401 8.54 -23.51 -24.11
N ASP A 402 7.70 -22.49 -23.92
CA ASP A 402 6.99 -22.28 -22.65
C ASP A 402 6.04 -23.44 -22.37
N LEU A 403 5.32 -23.91 -23.41
CA LEU A 403 4.45 -25.07 -23.31
C LEU A 403 5.23 -26.36 -23.00
N MET A 404 6.42 -26.53 -23.57
CA MET A 404 7.29 -27.68 -23.28
C MET A 404 7.80 -27.64 -21.85
N TRP A 405 8.27 -26.49 -21.36
CA TRP A 405 8.66 -26.32 -19.96
C TRP A 405 7.50 -26.61 -19.01
N PHE A 406 6.34 -26.03 -19.28
CA PHE A 406 5.12 -26.27 -18.49
C PHE A 406 4.77 -27.76 -18.43
N LEU A 407 4.68 -28.44 -19.58
CA LEU A 407 4.32 -29.86 -19.63
C LEU A 407 5.38 -30.77 -19.00
N ASN A 408 6.66 -30.37 -19.03
CA ASN A 408 7.73 -31.11 -18.38
C ASN A 408 7.66 -31.03 -16.86
N LEU A 409 7.32 -29.85 -16.32
CA LEU A 409 7.29 -29.56 -14.90
C LEU A 409 5.91 -29.73 -14.25
N ALA A 410 4.86 -30.00 -15.01
CA ALA A 410 3.52 -30.36 -14.50
C ALA A 410 3.50 -31.77 -13.89
N ASP A 411 4.28 -31.97 -12.84
CA ASP A 411 4.51 -33.24 -12.14
C ASP A 411 3.81 -33.33 -10.77
N GLY A 412 3.05 -32.29 -10.40
CA GLY A 412 2.40 -32.20 -9.09
C GLY A 412 3.30 -31.70 -7.96
N ALA A 413 4.58 -31.43 -8.22
CA ALA A 413 5.53 -30.95 -7.21
C ALA A 413 5.94 -29.49 -7.43
N HIS A 414 5.93 -29.00 -8.67
CA HIS A 414 6.30 -27.62 -8.98
C HIS A 414 5.09 -26.69 -9.10
N SER A 415 5.15 -25.53 -8.43
CA SER A 415 4.17 -24.45 -8.61
C SER A 415 4.36 -23.75 -9.97
N LEU A 416 3.34 -23.05 -10.46
CA LEU A 416 3.44 -22.33 -11.73
C LEU A 416 4.52 -21.25 -11.70
N LEU A 417 4.73 -20.60 -10.56
CA LEU A 417 5.81 -19.64 -10.34
C LEU A 417 7.18 -20.32 -10.41
N GLU A 418 7.35 -21.50 -9.78
CA GLU A 418 8.59 -22.29 -9.90
C GLU A 418 8.90 -22.66 -11.35
N MET A 419 7.87 -23.02 -12.12
CA MET A 419 8.04 -23.29 -13.55
C MET A 419 8.50 -22.05 -14.31
N ALA A 420 7.93 -20.88 -14.00
CA ALA A 420 8.29 -19.62 -14.66
C ALA A 420 9.73 -19.19 -14.32
N GLU A 421 10.13 -19.29 -13.05
CA GLU A 421 11.48 -19.01 -12.59
C GLU A 421 12.50 -19.95 -13.27
N ARG A 422 12.20 -21.26 -13.31
CA ARG A 422 13.09 -22.27 -13.92
C ARG A 422 13.20 -22.12 -15.45
N ALA A 423 12.11 -21.72 -16.11
CA ALA A 423 12.11 -21.43 -17.54
C ALA A 423 12.76 -20.08 -17.87
N GLY A 424 12.93 -19.19 -16.89
CA GLY A 424 13.47 -17.85 -17.08
C GLY A 424 12.57 -16.95 -17.92
N VAL A 425 11.25 -17.06 -17.77
CA VAL A 425 10.28 -16.29 -18.56
C VAL A 425 9.19 -15.64 -17.68
N PRO A 426 8.51 -14.59 -18.17
CA PRO A 426 7.38 -13.98 -17.46
C PRO A 426 6.30 -14.98 -17.06
N PHE A 427 5.74 -14.81 -15.86
CA PHE A 427 4.71 -15.69 -15.31
C PHE A 427 3.49 -15.84 -16.24
N ALA A 428 3.05 -14.73 -16.86
CA ALA A 428 1.92 -14.71 -17.78
C ALA A 428 2.08 -15.68 -18.96
N ARG A 429 3.31 -15.92 -19.43
CA ARG A 429 3.57 -16.86 -20.53
C ARG A 429 3.36 -18.31 -20.09
N LEU A 430 3.82 -18.68 -18.90
CA LEU A 430 3.55 -20.00 -18.32
C LEU A 430 2.05 -20.17 -18.00
N GLN A 431 1.39 -19.12 -17.53
CA GLN A 431 -0.05 -19.16 -17.30
C GLN A 431 -0.84 -19.36 -18.60
N ALA A 432 -0.43 -18.72 -19.69
CA ALA A 432 -1.01 -18.95 -21.02
C ALA A 432 -0.75 -20.38 -21.51
N ALA A 433 0.46 -20.91 -21.30
CA ALA A 433 0.79 -22.30 -21.63
C ALA A 433 -0.07 -23.29 -20.83
N ALA A 434 -0.29 -23.04 -19.55
CA ALA A 434 -1.14 -23.84 -18.68
C ALA A 434 -2.59 -23.89 -19.19
N ARG A 435 -3.17 -22.75 -19.59
CA ARG A 435 -4.52 -22.67 -20.17
C ARG A 435 -4.63 -23.50 -21.46
N LEU A 436 -3.63 -23.41 -22.35
CA LEU A 436 -3.59 -24.18 -23.59
C LEU A 436 -3.50 -25.69 -23.32
N ALA A 437 -2.63 -26.11 -22.39
CA ALA A 437 -2.48 -27.51 -22.02
C ALA A 437 -3.74 -28.09 -21.35
N GLN A 438 -4.38 -27.31 -20.48
CA GLN A 438 -5.62 -27.71 -19.81
C GLN A 438 -6.78 -27.83 -20.80
N ALA A 439 -6.93 -26.86 -21.72
CA ALA A 439 -7.94 -26.92 -22.78
C ALA A 439 -7.75 -28.13 -23.71
N ALA A 440 -6.50 -28.57 -23.90
CA ALA A 440 -6.16 -29.76 -24.67
C ALA A 440 -6.23 -31.08 -23.87
N GLY A 441 -6.68 -31.03 -22.60
CA GLY A 441 -6.82 -32.20 -21.73
C GLY A 441 -5.49 -32.88 -21.38
N LEU A 442 -4.38 -32.14 -21.39
CA LEU A 442 -3.04 -32.69 -21.10
C LEU A 442 -2.67 -32.63 -19.61
N VAL A 443 -3.32 -31.74 -18.85
CA VAL A 443 -3.05 -31.50 -17.44
C VAL A 443 -4.34 -31.29 -16.67
N GLY A 444 -4.32 -31.60 -15.37
CA GLY A 444 -5.31 -31.18 -14.39
C GLY A 444 -4.66 -30.38 -13.26
N ARG A 445 -5.42 -29.51 -12.59
CA ARG A 445 -4.97 -28.88 -11.35
C ARG A 445 -4.89 -29.93 -10.25
N VAL A 446 -3.85 -29.88 -9.43
CA VAL A 446 -3.74 -30.69 -8.23
C VAL A 446 -4.53 -29.97 -7.13
N ALA A 447 -5.49 -30.67 -6.52
CA ALA A 447 -6.13 -30.14 -5.31
C ALA A 447 -5.06 -30.04 -4.23
N VAL A 448 -4.99 -28.89 -3.54
CA VAL A 448 -4.15 -28.75 -2.35
C VAL A 448 -4.66 -29.79 -1.35
N SER A 449 -3.93 -30.89 -1.16
CA SER A 449 -4.19 -31.76 -0.02
C SER A 449 -3.68 -31.02 1.21
N ASP A 450 -4.45 -31.03 2.29
CA ASP A 450 -4.10 -30.41 3.58
C ASP A 450 -2.85 -31.04 4.25
N ALA A 451 -2.07 -31.85 3.53
CA ALA A 451 -1.01 -32.70 4.05
C ALA A 451 0.39 -32.05 4.09
N ILE A 452 0.54 -30.75 3.78
CA ILE A 452 1.86 -30.07 3.85
C ILE A 452 1.88 -28.80 4.72
N ILE A 453 0.75 -28.37 5.31
CA ILE A 453 0.72 -27.22 6.24
C ILE A 453 0.74 -27.64 7.72
N ALA A 454 0.57 -28.92 8.02
CA ALA A 454 0.60 -29.44 9.39
C ALA A 454 2.01 -29.87 9.84
N ASP A 455 2.97 -28.94 9.88
CA ASP A 455 4.13 -29.10 10.77
C ASP A 455 4.76 -27.76 11.15
N THR A 456 3.96 -26.92 11.80
CA THR A 456 4.49 -25.94 12.76
C THR A 456 3.48 -25.84 13.89
N PRO A 457 3.75 -26.40 15.08
CA PRO A 457 2.87 -26.19 16.21
C PRO A 457 2.91 -24.71 16.55
N LEU A 458 1.77 -24.03 16.45
CA LEU A 458 1.48 -22.85 17.26
C LEU A 458 1.59 -23.30 18.72
N GLY A 459 2.80 -23.20 19.27
CA GLY A 459 3.08 -23.55 20.64
C GLY A 459 2.36 -22.57 21.55
N ALA A 460 1.23 -23.00 22.11
CA ALA A 460 0.70 -22.44 23.33
C ALA A 460 1.81 -22.53 24.39
N LYS A 461 2.46 -21.41 24.68
CA LYS A 461 3.31 -21.24 25.85
C LYS A 461 2.54 -20.37 26.82
N ASP A 462 1.93 -21.02 27.80
CA ASP A 462 1.55 -20.40 29.06
C ASP A 462 2.78 -19.69 29.64
N PHE A 463 2.74 -18.37 29.73
CA PHE A 463 3.68 -17.61 30.53
C PHE A 463 3.16 -17.55 31.97
N PRO A 464 3.90 -18.04 32.97
CA PRO A 464 3.50 -17.87 34.36
C PRO A 464 3.65 -16.41 34.75
N HIS A 465 2.59 -15.86 35.37
CA HIS A 465 2.59 -14.57 36.04
C HIS A 465 3.73 -14.48 37.07
N ALA A 466 4.51 -13.40 36.99
CA ALA A 466 5.29 -12.84 38.08
C ALA A 466 5.19 -11.31 38.02
#